data_AF-A0A4P6XBA4-F1
#
_entry.id   AF-A0A4P6XBA4-F1
#
_cell.length_a   1.000
_cell.length_b   1.000
_cell.length_c   1.000
_cell.angle_alpha   90.00
_cell.angle_beta   90.00
_cell.angle_gamma   90.00
#
_symmetry.space_group_name_H-M   'P 1'
#
loop_
_entity.id
_entity.type
_entity.pdbx_description
1 polymer ?
#
loop_
_entity_poly.entity_id
_entity_poly.type
_entity_poly.pdbx_seq_one_letter_code
_entity_poly.pdbx_strand_id
1 'polypeptide(L)'
;MIYILINLVPILVATLIGLMLGTAYHVAFGRGRVAVSAIIVAALGLFWFASILAGALILAPPKAAPWIMAVGSAVVIWVGFVLPVVAVTQRYHGAAPRRIVGDSVFWLVTMVAQAVAMKVIGLVPPPV
;
A
#
# COMPACT_ATOMS: atom_id res chain seq x y z
N MET A 1 -14.06 8.67 -9.64
CA MET A 1 -13.48 7.32 -9.47
C MET A 1 -13.22 6.59 -10.79
N ILE A 2 -13.52 7.19 -11.96
CA ILE A 2 -13.29 6.57 -13.28
C ILE A 2 -11.83 6.16 -13.53
N TYR A 3 -10.87 6.88 -12.93
CA TYR A 3 -9.45 6.54 -13.03
C TYR A 3 -9.12 5.13 -12.54
N ILE A 4 -9.90 4.55 -11.62
CA ILE A 4 -9.69 3.17 -11.13
C ILE A 4 -9.91 2.18 -12.27
N LEU A 5 -10.95 2.39 -13.08
CA LEU A 5 -11.25 1.53 -14.23
C LEU A 5 -10.20 1.73 -15.34
N ILE A 6 -9.78 2.97 -15.57
CA ILE A 6 -8.75 3.30 -16.57
C ILE A 6 -7.40 2.67 -16.20
N ASN A 7 -7.06 2.66 -14.91
CA ASN A 7 -5.78 2.19 -14.39
C ASN A 7 -5.87 0.81 -13.72
N LEU A 8 -6.85 0.00 -14.13
CA LEU A 8 -7.13 -1.27 -13.47
C LEU A 8 -5.91 -2.20 -13.49
N VAL A 9 -5.16 -2.25 -14.61
CA VAL A 9 -3.95 -3.08 -14.74
C VAL A 9 -2.85 -2.65 -13.75
N PRO A 10 -2.37 -1.39 -13.74
CA PRO A 10 -1.42 -0.91 -12.72
C PRO A 10 -1.87 -1.21 -11.28
N ILE A 11 -3.15 -1.01 -10.97
CA ILE A 11 -3.71 -1.21 -9.63
C ILE A 11 -3.71 -2.70 -9.26
N LEU A 12 -4.12 -3.58 -10.17
CA LEU A 12 -4.11 -5.03 -9.93
C LEU A 12 -2.69 -5.56 -9.75
N VAL A 13 -1.71 -5.08 -10.53
CA VAL A 13 -0.31 -5.47 -10.34
C VAL A 13 0.21 -5.00 -8.98
N ALA A 14 -0.06 -3.75 -8.58
CA ALA A 14 0.27 -3.25 -7.26
C ALA A 14 -0.41 -4.05 -6.13
N THR A 15 -1.66 -4.47 -6.34
CA THR A 15 -2.40 -5.33 -5.40
C THR A 15 -1.72 -6.68 -5.24
N LEU A 16 -1.35 -7.32 -6.35
CA LEU A 16 -0.64 -8.60 -6.35
C LEU A 16 0.71 -8.51 -5.66
N ILE A 17 1.47 -7.44 -5.90
CA ILE A 17 2.74 -7.17 -5.18
C ILE A 17 2.49 -7.06 -3.68
N GLY A 18 1.45 -6.32 -3.26
CA GLY A 18 1.07 -6.22 -1.86
C GLY A 18 0.71 -7.57 -1.24
N LEU A 19 0.01 -8.43 -1.97
CA LEU A 19 -0.35 -9.79 -1.53
C LEU A 19 0.88 -10.68 -1.39
N MET A 20 1.80 -10.63 -2.35
CA MET A 20 3.06 -11.37 -2.30
C MET A 20 3.91 -10.93 -1.10
N LEU A 21 4.04 -9.63 -0.87
CA LEU A 21 4.74 -9.08 0.29
C LEU A 21 4.07 -9.48 1.60
N GLY A 22 2.73 -9.40 1.68
CA GLY A 22 1.98 -9.81 2.87
C GLY A 22 2.14 -11.30 3.16
N THR A 23 2.14 -12.14 2.13
CA THR A 23 2.38 -13.59 2.26
C THR A 23 3.81 -13.85 2.73
N ALA A 24 4.81 -13.20 2.12
CA ALA A 24 6.21 -13.34 2.53
C ALA A 24 6.43 -12.87 3.99
N TYR A 25 5.80 -11.76 4.37
CA TYR A 25 5.85 -11.25 5.74
C TYR A 25 5.21 -12.22 6.74
N HIS A 26 4.04 -12.79 6.40
CA HIS A 26 3.37 -13.80 7.24
C HIS A 26 4.18 -15.08 7.36
N VAL A 27 4.83 -15.54 6.29
CA VAL A 27 5.70 -16.72 6.33
C VAL A 27 6.94 -16.47 7.20
N ALA A 28 7.53 -15.28 7.15
CA ALA A 28 8.74 -14.94 7.90
C ALA A 28 8.49 -14.65 9.39
N PHE A 29 7.38 -14.01 9.74
CA PHE A 29 7.13 -13.49 11.09
C PHE A 29 5.80 -13.93 11.72
N GLY A 30 4.90 -14.51 10.92
CA GLY A 30 3.62 -15.03 11.38
C GLY A 30 3.74 -16.40 12.05
N ARG A 31 2.66 -16.81 12.72
CA ARG A 31 2.50 -18.15 13.28
C ARG A 31 1.17 -18.73 12.77
N GLY A 32 1.22 -19.93 12.19
CA GLY A 32 0.03 -20.68 11.79
C GLY A 32 -0.43 -20.45 10.35
N ARG A 33 -1.48 -21.19 9.97
CA ARG A 33 -2.08 -21.16 8.63
C ARG A 33 -2.91 -19.89 8.43
N VAL A 34 -2.83 -19.32 7.23
CA VAL A 34 -3.69 -18.20 6.83
C VAL A 34 -5.05 -18.76 6.39
N ALA A 35 -6.13 -18.28 6.99
CA ALA A 35 -7.48 -18.63 6.55
C ALA A 35 -7.77 -17.99 5.19
N VAL A 36 -8.53 -18.68 4.33
CA VAL A 36 -8.94 -18.16 3.01
C VAL A 36 -9.69 -16.83 3.14
N SER A 37 -10.52 -16.68 4.18
CA SER A 37 -11.21 -15.42 4.47
C SER A 37 -10.24 -14.26 4.71
N ALA A 38 -9.11 -14.49 5.39
CA ALA A 38 -8.09 -13.48 5.60
C ALA A 38 -7.40 -13.08 4.29
N ILE A 39 -7.19 -14.02 3.37
CA ILE A 39 -6.63 -13.73 2.03
C ILE A 39 -7.59 -12.86 1.22
N ILE A 40 -8.89 -13.16 1.26
CA ILE A 40 -9.92 -12.37 0.57
C ILE A 40 -9.95 -10.94 1.14
N VAL A 41 -9.98 -10.81 2.47
CA VAL A 41 -9.94 -9.50 3.13
C VAL A 41 -8.67 -8.73 2.78
N ALA A 42 -7.51 -9.39 2.77
CA ALA A 42 -6.25 -8.77 2.39
C ALA A 42 -6.28 -8.31 0.92
N ALA A 43 -6.79 -9.12 0.00
CA ALA A 43 -6.88 -8.78 -1.41
C ALA A 43 -7.77 -7.57 -1.65
N LEU A 44 -8.95 -7.53 -1.04
CA LEU A 44 -9.87 -6.40 -1.14
C LEU A 44 -9.28 -5.13 -0.51
N GLY A 45 -8.67 -5.27 0.67
CA GLY A 45 -8.00 -4.16 1.36
C GLY A 45 -6.85 -3.59 0.55
N LEU A 46 -5.97 -4.44 0.01
CA LEU A 46 -4.83 -4.04 -0.81
C LEU A 46 -5.25 -3.46 -2.15
N PHE A 47 -6.32 -3.98 -2.76
CA PHE A 47 -6.88 -3.41 -3.98
C PHE A 47 -7.40 -2.00 -3.77
N TRP A 48 -8.18 -1.81 -2.70
CA TRP A 48 -8.69 -0.49 -2.35
C TRP A 48 -7.55 0.47 -2.01
N PHE A 49 -6.58 -0.01 -1.24
CA PHE A 49 -5.41 0.78 -0.87
C PHE A 49 -4.60 1.21 -2.09
N ALA A 50 -4.30 0.29 -3.01
CA ALA A 50 -3.61 0.57 -4.27
C ALA A 50 -4.40 1.56 -5.14
N SER A 51 -5.73 1.47 -5.14
CA SER A 51 -6.61 2.41 -5.86
C SER A 51 -6.48 3.84 -5.32
N ILE A 52 -6.52 4.02 -3.98
CA ILE A 52 -6.35 5.33 -3.35
C ILE A 52 -4.94 5.88 -3.60
N LEU A 53 -3.91 5.03 -3.50
CA LEU A 53 -2.54 5.42 -3.80
C LEU A 53 -2.39 5.85 -5.26
N ALA A 54 -3.01 5.14 -6.22
CA ALA A 54 -3.02 5.54 -7.63
C ALA A 54 -3.62 6.93 -7.82
N GLY A 55 -4.76 7.21 -7.17
CA GLY A 55 -5.37 8.53 -7.17
C GLY A 55 -4.43 9.62 -6.62
N ALA A 56 -3.76 9.34 -5.51
CA ALA A 56 -2.78 10.26 -4.93
C ALA A 56 -1.59 10.53 -5.88
N LEU A 57 -1.11 9.49 -6.58
CA LEU A 57 -0.01 9.61 -7.55
C LEU A 57 -0.40 10.40 -8.81
N ILE A 58 -1.65 10.26 -9.27
CA ILE A 58 -2.19 11.01 -10.41
C ILE A 58 -2.36 12.48 -10.06
N LEU A 59 -2.86 12.77 -8.85
CA LEU A 59 -3.19 14.13 -8.40
C LEU A 59 -2.01 14.87 -7.79
N ALA A 60 -0.86 14.21 -7.58
CA ALA A 60 0.31 14.81 -6.98
C ALA A 60 0.79 16.02 -7.82
N PRO A 61 0.89 17.22 -7.24
CA PRO A 61 1.31 18.40 -7.99
C PRO A 61 2.78 18.25 -8.44
N PRO A 62 3.16 18.74 -9.63
CA PRO A 62 4.51 18.59 -10.15
C PRO A 62 5.47 19.57 -9.46
N LYS A 63 5.81 19.30 -8.20
CA LYS A 63 6.72 20.11 -7.37
C LYS A 63 8.16 19.60 -7.35
N ALA A 64 8.38 18.36 -7.79
CA ALA A 64 9.69 17.72 -7.89
C ALA A 64 9.71 16.72 -9.07
N ALA A 65 10.85 16.05 -9.28
CA ALA A 65 10.96 15.01 -10.29
C ALA A 65 9.88 13.93 -10.09
N PRO A 66 9.27 13.37 -11.17
CA PRO A 66 8.12 12.48 -11.04
C PRO A 66 8.34 11.23 -10.18
N TRP A 67 9.56 10.71 -10.13
CA TRP A 67 9.93 9.59 -9.26
C TRP A 67 10.01 9.98 -7.79
N ILE A 68 10.54 11.16 -7.51
CA ILE A 68 10.59 11.73 -6.15
C ILE A 68 9.16 11.97 -5.67
N MET A 69 8.29 12.52 -6.52
CA MET A 69 6.89 12.70 -6.18
C MET A 69 6.20 11.36 -5.90
N ALA A 70 6.44 10.33 -6.72
CA ALA A 70 5.77 9.05 -6.54
C ALA A 70 6.14 8.35 -5.22
N VAL A 71 7.44 8.24 -4.93
CA VAL A 71 7.92 7.64 -3.68
C VAL A 71 7.61 8.55 -2.50
N GLY A 72 7.80 9.86 -2.64
CA GLY A 72 7.52 10.86 -1.62
C GLY A 72 6.06 10.85 -1.18
N SER A 73 5.11 10.79 -2.12
CA SER A 73 3.68 10.67 -1.81
C SER A 73 3.38 9.41 -0.99
N ALA A 74 3.96 8.26 -1.35
CA ALA A 74 3.79 7.03 -0.58
C ALA A 74 4.35 7.17 0.86
N VAL A 75 5.54 7.74 1.02
CA VAL A 75 6.16 7.95 2.34
C VAL A 75 5.36 8.95 3.19
N VAL A 76 4.89 10.06 2.60
CA VAL A 76 4.12 11.08 3.31
C VAL A 76 2.77 10.52 3.77
N ILE A 77 2.07 9.78 2.91
CA ILE A 77 0.82 9.10 3.30
C ILE A 77 1.10 8.05 4.39
N TRP A 78 2.21 7.32 4.28
CA TRP A 78 2.60 6.36 5.31
C TRP A 78 2.81 7.03 6.67
N VAL A 79 3.67 8.05 6.76
CA VAL A 79 3.95 8.76 8.04
C VAL A 79 2.69 9.44 8.57
N GLY A 80 1.95 10.13 7.70
CA GLY A 80 0.82 10.98 8.09
C GLY A 80 -0.46 10.21 8.40
N PHE A 81 -0.58 8.95 7.96
CA PHE A 81 -1.83 8.19 8.08
C PHE A 81 -1.61 6.75 8.53
N VAL A 82 -0.89 5.94 7.74
CA VAL A 82 -0.83 4.49 7.98
C VAL A 82 -0.06 4.15 9.25
N LEU A 83 1.09 4.78 9.48
CA LEU A 83 1.91 4.59 10.68
C LEU A 83 1.12 4.92 11.97
N PRO A 84 0.46 6.09 12.12
CA PRO A 84 -0.38 6.39 13.27
C PRO A 84 -1.49 5.36 13.49
N VAL A 85 -2.23 5.00 12.45
CA VAL A 85 -3.35 4.05 12.55
C VAL A 85 -2.84 2.68 13.02
N VAL A 86 -1.78 2.15 12.39
CA VAL A 86 -1.17 0.88 12.78
C VAL A 86 -0.65 0.94 14.22
N ALA A 87 0.08 2.00 14.58
CA ALA A 87 0.67 2.13 15.91
C ALA A 87 -0.39 2.20 17.02
N VAL A 88 -1.42 3.03 16.84
CA VAL A 88 -2.52 3.19 17.82
C VAL A 88 -3.31 1.89 17.95
N THR A 89 -3.74 1.29 16.83
CA THR A 89 -4.52 0.04 16.85
C THR A 89 -3.73 -1.09 17.51
N GLN A 90 -2.46 -1.27 17.15
CA GLN A 90 -1.63 -2.32 17.74
C GLN A 90 -1.35 -2.07 19.22
N ARG A 91 -1.24 -0.81 19.65
CA ARG A 91 -1.14 -0.49 21.08
C ARG A 91 -2.41 -0.83 21.86
N TYR A 92 -3.59 -0.55 21.32
CA TYR A 92 -4.85 -0.96 21.96
C TYR A 92 -5.01 -2.47 22.05
N HIS A 93 -4.39 -3.23 21.14
CA HIS A 93 -4.32 -4.69 21.23
C HIS A 93 -3.15 -5.22 22.08
N GLY A 94 -2.43 -4.36 22.82
CA GLY A 94 -1.34 -4.76 23.71
C GLY A 94 -0.10 -5.29 23.00
N ALA A 95 0.09 -4.95 21.71
CA ALA A 95 1.23 -5.45 20.94
C ALA A 95 2.57 -4.91 21.47
N ALA A 96 3.59 -5.77 21.44
CA ALA A 96 4.96 -5.39 21.77
C ALA A 96 5.50 -4.35 20.78
N PRO A 97 6.36 -3.40 21.21
CA PRO A 97 6.93 -2.37 20.34
C PRO A 97 7.58 -2.92 19.07
N ARG A 98 8.28 -4.05 19.17
CA ARG A 98 8.91 -4.72 18.02
C ARG A 98 7.89 -5.10 16.94
N ARG A 99 6.69 -5.54 17.32
CA ARG A 99 5.63 -5.89 16.38
C ARG A 99 5.06 -4.65 15.71
N ILE A 100 4.83 -3.58 16.47
CA ILE A 100 4.36 -2.29 15.95
C ILE A 100 5.32 -1.75 14.88
N VAL A 101 6.62 -1.73 15.18
CA VAL A 101 7.64 -1.31 14.22
C VAL A 101 7.65 -2.23 13.00
N GLY A 102 7.59 -3.55 13.21
CA GLY A 102 7.54 -4.53 12.12
C GLY A 102 6.37 -4.31 11.16
N ASP A 103 5.15 -4.18 11.69
CA ASP A 103 3.94 -3.96 10.88
C ASP A 103 3.99 -2.60 10.18
N SER A 104 4.52 -1.57 10.86
CA SER A 104 4.68 -0.23 10.27
C SER A 104 5.67 -0.23 9.10
N VAL A 105 6.80 -0.91 9.24
CA VAL A 105 7.80 -1.05 8.18
C VAL A 105 7.27 -1.90 7.03
N PHE A 106 6.53 -2.98 7.33
CA PHE A 106 5.86 -3.78 6.31
C PHE A 106 4.94 -2.92 5.43
N TRP A 107 4.12 -2.06 6.05
CA TRP A 107 3.27 -1.14 5.30
C TRP A 107 4.07 -0.14 4.48
N LEU A 108 5.14 0.44 5.02
CA LEU A 108 6.01 1.35 4.25
C LEU A 108 6.55 0.68 2.99
N VAL A 109 7.13 -0.52 3.15
CA VAL A 109 7.69 -1.30 2.02
C VAL A 109 6.61 -1.61 0.99
N THR A 110 5.42 -2.03 1.45
CA THR A 110 4.29 -2.32 0.58
C THR A 110 3.86 -1.09 -0.22
N MET A 111 3.68 0.06 0.44
CA MET A 111 3.28 1.32 -0.20
C MET A 111 4.30 1.78 -1.25
N VAL A 112 5.59 1.74 -0.91
CA VAL A 112 6.66 2.13 -1.84
C VAL A 112 6.69 1.18 -3.04
N ALA A 113 6.61 -0.14 -2.82
CA ALA A 113 6.60 -1.12 -3.90
C ALA A 113 5.41 -0.93 -4.84
N GLN A 114 4.21 -0.68 -4.29
CA GLN A 114 3.01 -0.37 -5.06
C GLN A 114 3.15 0.92 -5.88
N ALA A 115 3.65 1.99 -5.26
CA ALA A 115 3.87 3.26 -5.95
C ALA A 115 4.87 3.13 -7.09
N VAL A 116 5.97 2.42 -6.86
CA VAL A 116 6.98 2.12 -7.88
C VAL A 116 6.37 1.31 -9.01
N ALA A 117 5.64 0.23 -8.71
CA ALA A 117 5.02 -0.61 -9.73
C ALA A 117 4.06 0.19 -10.62
N MET A 118 3.16 0.98 -10.02
CA MET A 118 2.24 1.84 -10.77
C MET A 118 2.99 2.91 -11.58
N LYS A 119 4.09 3.44 -11.05
CA LYS A 119 4.91 4.43 -11.76
C LYS A 119 5.65 3.82 -12.96
N VAL A 120 6.15 2.59 -12.83
CA VAL A 120 6.80 1.85 -13.93
C VAL A 120 5.81 1.53 -15.04
N ILE A 121 4.62 1.02 -14.68
CA ILE A 121 3.60 0.65 -15.67
C ILE A 121 3.01 1.89 -16.33
N GLY A 122 2.89 2.98 -15.57
CA GLY A 122 2.29 4.23 -16.01
C GLY A 122 0.84 4.35 -15.56
N LEU A 123 0.51 5.49 -14.98
CA LEU A 123 -0.86 5.87 -14.64
C LEU A 123 -1.35 6.94 -15.62
N VAL A 124 -2.60 6.78 -16.05
CA VAL A 124 -3.29 7.69 -16.95
C VAL A 124 -4.27 8.55 -16.14
N PRO A 125 -4.16 9.88 -16.20
CA PRO A 125 -5.11 10.76 -15.55
C PRO A 125 -6.51 10.63 -16.18
N PRO A 126 -7.59 10.80 -15.41
CA PRO A 126 -8.93 10.79 -15.97
C PRO A 126 -9.12 11.95 -16.96
N PRO A 127 -9.96 11.77 -18.00
CA PRO A 127 -10.35 12.87 -18.88
C PRO A 127 -11.09 13.95 -18.06
N VAL A 128 -10.87 15.22 -18.46
CA VAL A 128 -11.52 16.40 -17.88
C VAL A 128 -12.92 16.62 -18.45
#